data_AF-A0A9W2ZQ32-F1
#
_entry.id   AF-A0A9W2ZQ32-F1
#
_cell.length_a   1.000
_cell.length_b   1.000
_cell.length_c   1.000
_cell.angle_alpha   90.00
_cell.angle_beta   90.00
_cell.angle_gamma   90.00
#
_symmetry.space_group_name_H-M   'P 1'
#
loop_
_entity.id
_entity.type
_entity.pdbx_description
1 polymer ?
#
loop_
_entity_poly.entity_id
_entity_poly.type
_entity_poly.pdbx_seq_one_letter_code
_entity_poly.pdbx_strand_id
1 'polypeptide(L)'
;MSSKKLSGAQQRKRKREQEADAKISGLIMQRILKLGQTEVDDKEESDIDNVGQEAVNDPPSCYQLDDSLMTSAIQLQPSNSSTQTAEATSDSKQRMLLDSRDFGYIDFDSITGLSNVADNLRMELISRGPEVFQNKDANFAVSAGRSMTLTWFKRSLPNGEEVNRSWLLYSPSKKSVYCFCCVLFTSTSSNSRSSFELSSGFCNWRHTERLGDHENSPSHRISFTKWKELEHRISQGMLIDMEVEKQIQNEKQKWREVLKRILACIKFLASQNLALRGHCESLAEDDTECYNIGNFLATMKLIAQFDPLL
;
A
#
# COMPACT_ATOMS: atom_id res chain seq x y z
N MET A 1 -37.85 1.50 -35.54
CA MET A 1 -36.64 0.80 -36.03
C MET A 1 -36.90 -0.70 -35.98
N SER A 2 -36.67 -1.44 -37.07
CA SER A 2 -36.99 -2.87 -37.13
C SER A 2 -35.86 -3.72 -36.53
N SER A 3 -36.18 -4.56 -35.55
CA SER A 3 -35.20 -5.46 -34.92
C SER A 3 -34.82 -6.59 -35.88
N LYS A 4 -33.58 -6.57 -36.38
CA LYS A 4 -33.05 -7.65 -37.23
C LYS A 4 -32.95 -8.93 -36.41
N LYS A 5 -33.85 -9.89 -36.67
CA LYS A 5 -33.75 -11.25 -36.11
C LYS A 5 -32.41 -11.87 -36.49
N LEU A 6 -31.65 -12.32 -35.50
CA LEU A 6 -30.36 -12.99 -35.70
C LEU A 6 -30.53 -14.26 -36.54
N SER A 7 -29.59 -14.51 -37.45
CA SER A 7 -29.55 -15.76 -38.23
C SER A 7 -29.36 -16.96 -37.30
N GLY A 8 -29.92 -18.12 -37.67
CA GLY A 8 -29.75 -19.37 -36.91
C GLY A 8 -28.28 -19.77 -36.72
N ALA A 9 -27.38 -19.35 -37.62
CA ALA A 9 -25.94 -19.53 -37.43
C ALA A 9 -25.38 -18.65 -36.29
N GLN A 10 -25.83 -17.39 -36.19
CA GLN A 10 -25.45 -16.47 -35.11
C GLN A 10 -26.01 -16.91 -33.76
N GLN A 11 -27.24 -17.44 -33.73
CA GLN A 11 -27.82 -18.04 -32.52
C GLN A 11 -27.00 -19.26 -32.03
N ARG A 12 -26.59 -20.15 -32.95
CA ARG A 12 -25.72 -21.29 -32.60
C ARG A 12 -24.34 -20.85 -32.10
N LYS A 13 -23.75 -19.80 -32.68
CA LYS A 13 -22.49 -19.23 -32.20
C LYS A 13 -22.65 -18.67 -30.77
N ARG A 14 -23.66 -17.81 -30.54
CA ARG A 14 -23.95 -17.23 -29.23
C ARG A 14 -24.23 -18.26 -28.14
N LYS A 15 -24.90 -19.38 -28.48
CA LYS A 15 -25.13 -20.49 -27.54
C LYS A 15 -23.81 -21.16 -27.11
N ARG A 16 -22.89 -21.40 -28.06
CA ARG A 16 -21.57 -21.98 -27.77
C ARG A 16 -20.70 -21.06 -26.92
N GLU A 17 -20.78 -19.75 -27.15
CA GLU A 17 -20.08 -18.74 -26.34
C GLU A 17 -20.61 -18.77 -24.89
N GLN A 18 -21.93 -18.72 -24.70
CA GLN A 18 -22.55 -18.83 -23.37
C GLN A 18 -22.24 -20.15 -22.64
N GLU A 19 -22.17 -21.27 -23.37
CA GLU A 19 -21.77 -22.58 -22.82
C GLU A 19 -20.28 -22.62 -22.42
N ALA A 20 -19.42 -21.87 -23.09
CA ALA A 20 -18.01 -21.73 -22.74
C ALA A 20 -17.83 -20.82 -21.50
N ASP A 21 -18.50 -19.67 -21.46
CA ASP A 21 -18.48 -18.74 -20.31
C ASP A 21 -19.02 -19.40 -19.03
N ALA A 22 -20.06 -20.24 -19.15
CA ALA A 22 -20.60 -21.02 -18.05
C ALA A 22 -19.60 -22.07 -17.51
N LYS A 23 -18.84 -22.73 -18.40
CA LYS A 23 -17.77 -23.66 -17.99
C LYS A 23 -16.63 -22.95 -17.28
N ILE A 24 -16.20 -21.79 -17.80
CA ILE A 24 -15.15 -20.97 -17.17
C ILE A 24 -15.59 -20.51 -15.78
N SER A 25 -16.83 -20.01 -15.64
CA SER A 25 -17.41 -19.64 -14.34
C SER A 25 -17.45 -20.82 -13.36
N GLY A 26 -17.83 -22.02 -13.83
CA GLY A 26 -17.85 -23.23 -13.00
C GLY A 26 -16.46 -23.65 -12.50
N LEU A 27 -15.43 -23.55 -13.34
CA LEU A 27 -14.04 -23.81 -12.95
C LEU A 27 -13.51 -22.81 -11.93
N ILE A 28 -13.85 -21.52 -12.09
CA ILE A 28 -13.51 -20.47 -11.11
C ILE A 28 -14.19 -20.77 -9.76
N MET A 29 -15.47 -21.14 -9.76
CA MET A 29 -16.22 -21.46 -8.55
C MET A 29 -15.63 -22.68 -7.83
N GLN A 30 -15.26 -23.75 -8.56
CA GLN A 30 -14.56 -24.90 -7.97
C GLN A 30 -13.20 -24.53 -7.34
N ARG A 31 -12.45 -23.61 -7.95
CA ARG A 31 -11.16 -23.16 -7.41
C ARG A 31 -11.32 -22.35 -6.14
N ILE A 32 -12.33 -21.47 -6.08
CA ILE A 32 -12.67 -20.71 -4.86
C ILE A 32 -13.08 -21.65 -3.72
N LEU A 33 -13.92 -22.67 -4.00
CA LEU A 33 -14.34 -23.65 -3.00
C LEU A 33 -13.16 -24.48 -2.45
N LYS A 34 -12.20 -24.87 -3.29
CA LYS A 34 -10.97 -25.57 -2.84
C LYS A 34 -10.06 -24.71 -1.98
N LEU A 35 -10.00 -23.40 -2.22
CA LEU A 35 -9.21 -22.46 -1.41
C LEU A 35 -9.83 -22.20 -0.02
N GLY A 36 -11.12 -22.51 0.17
CA GLY A 36 -11.82 -22.39 1.46
C GLY A 36 -11.80 -23.64 2.34
N GLN A 37 -11.02 -24.67 2.00
CA GLN A 37 -11.01 -25.97 2.69
C GLN A 37 -9.64 -26.38 3.27
N THR A 38 -8.66 -25.47 3.31
CA THR A 38 -7.36 -25.72 3.96
C THR A 38 -7.25 -24.93 5.26
N GLU A 39 -7.91 -25.41 6.31
CA GLU A 39 -7.54 -25.19 7.71
C GLU A 39 -8.28 -26.22 8.60
N VAL A 40 -7.64 -26.61 9.71
CA VAL A 40 -8.02 -27.67 10.66
C VAL A 40 -7.80 -29.12 10.18
N ASP A 41 -6.68 -29.71 10.61
CA ASP A 41 -6.71 -30.95 11.41
C ASP A 41 -5.45 -31.03 12.30
N ASP A 42 -5.61 -31.57 13.51
CA ASP A 42 -4.63 -31.56 14.63
C ASP A 42 -4.18 -32.99 15.00
N LYS A 43 -3.00 -33.12 15.65
CA LYS A 43 -2.46 -34.32 16.39
C LYS A 43 -2.06 -35.54 15.53
N GLU A 44 -1.13 -36.44 15.91
CA GLU A 44 -0.20 -36.64 17.06
C GLU A 44 0.97 -37.52 16.53
N GLU A 45 2.26 -37.23 16.75
CA GLU A 45 3.14 -37.62 17.89
C GLU A 45 4.11 -38.80 17.59
N SER A 46 5.41 -38.64 17.89
CA SER A 46 6.41 -39.64 18.42
C SER A 46 7.89 -39.43 18.00
N ASP A 47 8.64 -38.75 18.88
CA ASP A 47 9.81 -39.27 19.65
C ASP A 47 11.18 -39.71 19.07
N ILE A 48 12.22 -39.21 19.78
CA ILE A 48 13.55 -39.79 20.17
C ILE A 48 14.88 -39.32 19.51
N ASP A 49 15.63 -38.55 20.32
CA ASP A 49 17.09 -38.48 20.64
C ASP A 49 18.25 -38.12 19.66
N ASN A 50 18.73 -36.88 19.82
CA ASN A 50 19.99 -36.47 20.52
C ASN A 50 21.42 -36.59 19.89
N VAL A 51 22.26 -35.62 20.30
CA VAL A 51 23.75 -35.48 20.28
C VAL A 51 24.47 -34.98 19.01
N GLY A 52 25.26 -33.89 19.18
CA GLY A 52 26.45 -33.59 18.36
C GLY A 52 26.73 -32.09 18.13
N GLN A 53 27.83 -31.54 18.69
CA GLN A 53 28.29 -30.15 18.48
C GLN A 53 29.54 -30.07 17.58
N GLU A 54 29.94 -28.83 17.23
CA GLU A 54 31.25 -28.38 16.70
C GLU A 54 31.56 -28.67 15.21
N ALA A 55 32.33 -27.85 14.46
CA ALA A 55 32.73 -26.43 14.61
C ALA A 55 33.41 -25.89 13.32
N VAL A 56 33.32 -24.57 13.08
CA VAL A 56 34.35 -23.67 12.49
C VAL A 56 34.95 -23.96 11.09
N ASN A 57 34.77 -23.02 10.15
CA ASN A 57 35.85 -22.23 9.51
C ASN A 57 35.34 -21.15 8.53
N ASP A 58 36.19 -20.13 8.27
CA ASP A 58 35.86 -18.78 7.78
C ASP A 58 36.25 -18.49 6.29
N PRO A 59 35.98 -17.30 5.70
CA PRO A 59 35.94 -17.03 4.24
C PRO A 59 37.29 -16.54 3.65
N PRO A 60 37.38 -15.99 2.39
CA PRO A 60 37.19 -14.54 2.20
C PRO A 60 36.84 -14.01 0.76
N SER A 61 36.83 -12.68 0.62
CA SER A 61 37.09 -11.83 -0.57
C SER A 61 35.95 -11.69 -1.61
N CYS A 62 35.35 -10.51 -1.84
CA CYS A 62 35.91 -9.19 -2.20
C CYS A 62 36.62 -9.16 -3.56
N TYR A 63 36.06 -8.43 -4.53
CA TYR A 63 36.78 -7.44 -5.34
C TYR A 63 35.81 -6.31 -5.76
N GLN A 64 36.19 -5.07 -5.48
CA GLN A 64 35.61 -3.87 -6.10
C GLN A 64 36.24 -3.66 -7.48
N LEU A 65 35.64 -2.82 -8.32
CA LEU A 65 36.35 -1.74 -9.01
C LEU A 65 35.36 -0.74 -9.62
N ASP A 66 35.56 0.53 -9.30
CA ASP A 66 34.84 1.67 -9.88
C ASP A 66 35.36 2.06 -11.27
N ASP A 67 34.53 2.79 -12.00
CA ASP A 67 34.76 4.20 -12.40
C ASP A 67 34.49 4.51 -13.90
N SER A 68 33.86 5.68 -14.14
CA SER A 68 33.93 6.60 -15.30
C SER A 68 33.94 6.05 -16.76
N LEU A 69 33.30 6.61 -17.80
CA LEU A 69 32.49 7.81 -18.12
C LEU A 69 31.80 7.49 -19.49
N MET A 70 30.99 8.31 -20.20
CA MET A 70 30.59 9.72 -20.11
C MET A 70 29.19 9.93 -20.76
N THR A 71 28.47 10.97 -20.31
CA THR A 71 27.67 11.93 -21.12
C THR A 71 26.89 11.47 -22.38
N SER A 72 25.56 11.59 -22.33
CA SER A 72 24.84 12.63 -23.11
C SER A 72 23.40 12.81 -22.63
N ALA A 73 22.98 14.07 -22.48
CA ALA A 73 21.67 14.45 -21.94
C ALA A 73 20.64 14.72 -23.04
N ILE A 74 19.38 14.36 -22.81
CA ILE A 74 18.22 14.92 -23.51
C ILE A 74 17.20 15.36 -22.46
N GLN A 75 17.14 16.67 -22.21
CA GLN A 75 16.08 17.28 -21.41
C GLN A 75 14.85 17.52 -22.30
N LEU A 76 13.68 17.09 -21.82
CA LEU A 76 12.39 17.52 -22.32
C LEU A 76 11.63 18.18 -21.16
N GLN A 77 11.49 19.51 -21.22
CA GLN A 77 10.61 20.24 -20.31
C GLN A 77 9.17 20.26 -20.85
N PRO A 78 8.14 20.11 -20.00
CA PRO A 78 6.78 20.46 -20.37
C PRO A 78 6.60 21.99 -20.29
N SER A 79 6.19 22.60 -21.39
CA SER A 79 5.85 24.03 -21.45
C SER A 79 4.55 24.33 -20.69
N ASN A 80 4.60 25.34 -19.82
CA ASN A 80 3.47 25.80 -19.03
C ASN A 80 2.56 26.72 -19.85
N SER A 81 1.27 26.40 -20.01
CA SER A 81 0.25 27.33 -20.53
C SER A 81 -0.93 27.37 -19.56
N SER A 82 -1.01 28.45 -18.79
CA SER A 82 -1.98 28.64 -17.73
C SER A 82 -3.33 29.12 -18.26
N THR A 83 -4.40 28.44 -17.84
CA THR A 83 -5.74 29.02 -17.73
C THR A 83 -6.29 28.67 -16.34
N GLN A 84 -6.68 29.69 -15.58
CA GLN A 84 -7.07 29.53 -14.18
C GLN A 84 -8.55 29.17 -14.06
N THR A 85 -8.84 28.03 -13.42
CA THR A 85 -10.09 27.80 -12.66
C THR A 85 -9.72 27.13 -11.35
N ALA A 86 -10.20 27.70 -10.23
CA ALA A 86 -9.68 27.40 -8.90
C ALA A 86 -10.34 26.15 -8.26
N GLU A 87 -9.77 24.99 -8.54
CA GLU A 87 -9.92 23.79 -7.70
C GLU A 87 -8.54 23.33 -7.25
N ALA A 88 -8.22 23.53 -5.96
CA ALA A 88 -6.96 23.07 -5.38
C ALA A 88 -6.94 21.54 -5.31
N THR A 89 -6.19 20.92 -6.21
CA THR A 89 -6.00 19.45 -6.28
C THR A 89 -5.64 18.87 -4.92
N SER A 90 -6.18 17.69 -4.57
CA SER A 90 -6.00 17.08 -3.23
C SER A 90 -4.51 16.96 -2.83
N ASP A 91 -3.64 16.61 -3.76
CA ASP A 91 -2.17 16.55 -3.60
C ASP A 91 -1.56 17.88 -3.11
N SER A 92 -2.06 19.03 -3.57
CA SER A 92 -1.56 20.35 -3.11
C SER A 92 -1.82 20.59 -1.61
N LYS A 93 -2.99 20.21 -1.09
CA LYS A 93 -3.33 20.35 0.34
C LYS A 93 -2.50 19.39 1.19
N GLN A 94 -2.30 18.16 0.73
CA GLN A 94 -1.49 17.16 1.44
C GLN A 94 -0.03 17.63 1.63
N ARG A 95 0.56 18.22 0.59
CA ARG A 95 1.90 18.82 0.67
C ARG A 95 1.94 20.00 1.64
N MET A 96 0.96 20.91 1.57
CA MET A 96 0.90 22.04 2.51
C MET A 96 0.74 21.58 3.97
N LEU A 97 -0.04 20.53 4.25
CA LEU A 97 -0.15 19.97 5.60
C LEU A 97 1.18 19.42 6.11
N LEU A 98 1.91 18.66 5.29
CA LEU A 98 3.16 18.02 5.69
C LEU A 98 4.33 18.99 5.84
N ASP A 99 4.30 20.11 5.12
CA ASP A 99 5.31 21.18 5.15
C ASP A 99 5.02 22.19 6.28
N SER A 100 3.79 22.71 6.35
CA SER A 100 3.36 23.67 7.39
C SER A 100 3.09 23.04 8.76
N ARG A 101 2.97 21.70 8.83
CA ARG A 101 2.63 20.91 10.03
C ARG A 101 1.29 21.30 10.65
N ASP A 102 0.37 21.84 9.85
CA ASP A 102 -0.94 22.30 10.30
C ASP A 102 -2.07 21.37 9.81
N PHE A 103 -2.72 20.68 10.76
CA PHE A 103 -3.88 19.82 10.53
C PHE A 103 -5.11 20.56 9.95
N GLY A 104 -5.12 21.89 9.98
CA GLY A 104 -6.14 22.71 9.33
C GLY A 104 -6.21 22.59 7.80
N TYR A 105 -5.19 21.99 7.17
CA TYR A 105 -5.15 21.68 5.74
C TYR A 105 -5.62 20.26 5.39
N ILE A 106 -6.08 19.46 6.36
CA ILE A 106 -6.73 18.16 6.05
C ILE A 106 -7.92 18.39 5.12
N ASP A 107 -8.09 17.49 4.16
CA ASP A 107 -9.25 17.50 3.29
C ASP A 107 -10.46 17.00 4.08
N PHE A 108 -11.48 17.86 4.23
CA PHE A 108 -12.75 17.50 4.85
C PHE A 108 -13.83 17.48 3.78
N ASP A 109 -14.69 16.48 3.81
CA ASP A 109 -15.88 16.44 2.97
C ASP A 109 -16.80 17.62 3.33
N SER A 110 -17.15 18.40 2.30
CA SER A 110 -18.05 19.54 2.38
C SER A 110 -19.46 19.20 2.89
N ILE A 111 -19.92 17.96 2.71
CA ILE A 111 -21.29 17.54 3.06
C ILE A 111 -21.33 17.02 4.50
N THR A 112 -20.46 16.07 4.86
CA THR A 112 -20.46 15.43 6.19
C THR A 112 -19.59 16.16 7.22
N GLY A 113 -18.68 17.04 6.79
CA GLY A 113 -17.70 17.72 7.65
C GLY A 113 -16.62 16.79 8.22
N LEU A 114 -16.57 15.53 7.79
CA LEU A 114 -15.60 14.50 8.20
C LEU A 114 -14.33 14.59 7.36
N SER A 115 -13.19 14.22 7.93
CA SER A 115 -11.91 14.17 7.25
C SER A 115 -11.82 13.00 6.28
N ASN A 116 -11.43 13.29 5.04
CA ASN A 116 -11.16 12.31 4.01
C ASN A 116 -9.64 12.06 3.94
N VAL A 117 -9.15 11.17 4.81
CA VAL A 117 -7.72 10.83 4.87
C VAL A 117 -7.48 9.54 4.09
N ALA A 118 -6.76 9.65 2.96
CA ALA A 118 -6.30 8.50 2.20
C ALA A 118 -5.27 7.67 3.00
N ASP A 119 -5.20 6.37 2.74
CA ASP A 119 -4.42 5.44 3.57
C ASP A 119 -2.93 5.79 3.57
N ASN A 120 -2.34 6.08 2.41
CA ASN A 120 -0.95 6.54 2.30
C ASN A 120 -0.64 7.78 3.19
N LEU A 121 -1.55 8.76 3.21
CA LEU A 121 -1.40 9.95 4.05
C LEU A 121 -1.55 9.60 5.54
N ARG A 122 -2.50 8.73 5.90
CA ARG A 122 -2.66 8.25 7.28
C ARG A 122 -1.38 7.58 7.78
N MET A 123 -0.74 6.75 6.95
CA MET A 123 0.51 6.07 7.28
C MET A 123 1.66 7.06 7.49
N GLU A 124 1.82 8.04 6.60
CA GLU A 124 2.85 9.09 6.71
C GLU A 124 2.66 9.94 7.98
N LEU A 125 1.42 10.32 8.31
CA LEU A 125 1.10 11.10 9.51
C LEU A 125 1.39 10.34 10.81
N ILE A 126 1.13 9.04 10.84
CA ILE A 126 1.46 8.18 12.00
C ILE A 126 2.97 7.94 12.07
N SER A 127 3.64 7.74 10.94
CA SER A 127 5.09 7.54 10.86
C SER A 127 5.88 8.75 11.38
N ARG A 128 5.45 9.98 11.08
CA ARG A 128 6.04 11.22 11.64
C ARG A 128 5.67 11.46 13.12
N GLY A 129 4.59 10.86 13.60
CA GLY A 129 4.07 11.02 14.95
C GLY A 129 3.29 12.34 15.16
N PRO A 130 2.34 12.38 16.11
CA PRO A 130 1.48 13.54 16.34
C PRO A 130 2.22 14.74 16.93
N GLU A 131 3.35 14.52 17.62
CA GLU A 131 4.11 15.56 18.33
C GLU A 131 4.55 16.70 17.39
N VAL A 132 4.92 16.34 16.16
CA VAL A 132 5.28 17.24 15.06
C VAL A 132 4.15 18.21 14.68
N PHE A 133 2.90 17.83 14.93
CA PHE A 133 1.68 18.55 14.54
C PHE A 133 0.93 19.20 15.72
N GLN A 134 1.45 19.09 16.96
CA GLN A 134 0.75 19.63 18.14
C GLN A 134 0.74 21.17 18.19
N ASN A 135 1.72 21.82 17.54
CA ASN A 135 1.89 23.28 17.49
C ASN A 135 1.81 23.95 18.88
N LYS A 136 2.48 23.35 19.88
CA LYS A 136 2.52 23.82 21.28
C LYS A 136 3.07 25.24 21.43
N ASP A 137 4.02 25.61 20.57
CA ASP A 137 4.72 26.90 20.59
C ASP A 137 4.01 27.99 19.76
N ALA A 138 2.86 27.68 19.16
CA ALA A 138 2.09 28.63 18.37
C ALA A 138 1.28 29.59 19.26
N ASN A 139 1.06 30.81 18.77
CA ASN A 139 0.21 31.80 19.44
C ASN A 139 -1.26 31.33 19.49
N PHE A 140 -1.70 30.85 20.66
CA PHE A 140 -3.09 30.41 20.85
C PHE A 140 -4.08 31.56 20.64
N ALA A 141 -4.99 31.37 19.69
CA ALA A 141 -5.99 32.37 19.35
C ALA A 141 -6.93 32.70 20.53
N VAL A 142 -7.04 33.99 20.84
CA VAL A 142 -8.00 34.50 21.82
C VAL A 142 -9.40 34.52 21.20
N SER A 143 -10.35 33.83 21.84
CA SER A 143 -11.78 33.90 21.54
C SER A 143 -12.56 34.31 22.78
N ALA A 144 -13.40 35.33 22.65
CA ALA A 144 -14.22 35.90 23.75
C ALA A 144 -13.42 36.19 25.05
N GLY A 145 -12.19 36.71 24.90
CA GLY A 145 -11.30 37.10 26.01
C GLY A 145 -10.56 35.94 26.71
N ARG A 146 -10.61 34.71 26.15
CA ARG A 146 -9.86 33.54 26.66
C ARG A 146 -9.10 32.88 25.52
N SER A 147 -8.04 32.14 25.82
CA SER A 147 -7.30 31.31 24.85
C SER A 147 -7.12 29.90 25.41
N MET A 148 -6.72 28.97 24.55
CA MET A 148 -6.11 27.72 25.00
C MET A 148 -4.81 28.03 25.78
N THR A 149 -4.45 27.14 26.71
CA THR A 149 -3.22 27.22 27.51
C THR A 149 -2.46 25.90 27.37
N LEU A 150 -1.12 25.93 27.52
CA LEU A 150 -0.27 24.74 27.42
C LEU A 150 -0.71 23.57 28.33
N THR A 151 -1.37 23.88 29.46
CA THR A 151 -1.96 22.91 30.39
C THR A 151 -2.98 21.96 29.74
N TRP A 152 -3.63 22.35 28.65
CA TRP A 152 -4.59 21.49 27.94
C TRP A 152 -3.92 20.24 27.34
N PHE A 153 -2.64 20.33 26.98
CA PHE A 153 -1.85 19.19 26.49
C PHE A 153 -1.45 18.21 27.61
N LYS A 154 -1.84 18.46 28.87
CA LYS A 154 -1.53 17.61 30.03
C LYS A 154 -2.78 17.20 30.80
N ARG A 155 -2.80 15.98 31.30
CA ARG A 155 -3.81 15.44 32.21
C ARG A 155 -3.16 15.09 33.53
N SER A 156 -3.60 15.73 34.61
CA SER A 156 -3.29 15.27 35.97
C SER A 156 -4.17 14.05 36.30
N LEU A 157 -3.55 12.97 36.77
CA LEU A 157 -4.24 11.79 37.27
C LEU A 157 -4.54 11.91 38.79
N PRO A 158 -5.45 11.10 39.35
CA PRO A 158 -5.75 11.11 40.79
C PRO A 158 -4.56 10.77 41.70
N ASN A 159 -3.51 10.15 41.16
CA ASN A 159 -2.25 9.87 41.84
C ASN A 159 -1.25 11.05 41.82
N GLY A 160 -1.60 12.17 41.18
CA GLY A 160 -0.75 13.36 41.05
C GLY A 160 0.18 13.38 39.83
N GLU A 161 0.23 12.32 39.03
CA GLU A 161 1.06 12.26 37.83
C GLU A 161 0.48 13.11 36.68
N GLU A 162 1.34 13.77 35.90
CA GLU A 162 0.95 14.47 34.67
C GLU A 162 1.25 13.62 33.44
N VAL A 163 0.22 13.25 32.67
CA VAL A 163 0.36 12.53 31.39
C VAL A 163 0.07 13.47 30.22
N ASN A 164 0.94 13.44 29.21
CA ASN A 164 0.79 14.24 27.99
C ASN A 164 -0.33 13.68 27.08
N ARG A 165 -1.25 14.55 26.65
CA ARG A 165 -2.24 14.25 25.61
C ARG A 165 -1.59 14.31 24.24
N SER A 166 -0.97 13.22 23.82
CA SER A 166 -0.37 13.08 22.48
C SER A 166 -1.39 13.15 21.33
N TRP A 167 -2.68 12.89 21.60
CA TRP A 167 -3.75 12.98 20.61
C TRP A 167 -4.25 14.40 20.33
N LEU A 168 -3.90 15.39 21.16
CA LEU A 168 -4.43 16.74 21.07
C LEU A 168 -3.58 17.61 20.13
N LEU A 169 -4.18 18.18 19.08
CA LEU A 169 -3.49 19.03 18.11
C LEU A 169 -4.09 20.44 18.07
N TYR A 170 -3.24 21.47 17.97
CA TYR A 170 -3.69 22.83 17.67
C TYR A 170 -3.42 23.17 16.20
N SER A 171 -4.40 23.78 15.52
CA SER A 171 -4.26 24.35 14.18
C SER A 171 -4.18 25.88 14.26
N PRO A 172 -3.01 26.49 14.00
CA PRO A 172 -2.90 27.95 13.91
C PRO A 172 -3.78 28.55 12.81
N SER A 173 -3.89 27.90 11.64
CA SER A 173 -4.67 28.42 10.50
C SER A 173 -6.17 28.42 10.76
N LYS A 174 -6.70 27.36 11.40
CA LYS A 174 -8.13 27.26 11.75
C LYS A 174 -8.47 27.88 13.10
N LYS A 175 -7.46 28.15 13.94
CA LYS A 175 -7.60 28.64 15.32
C LYS A 175 -8.41 27.70 16.23
N SER A 176 -8.41 26.41 15.90
CA SER A 176 -9.19 25.35 16.53
C SER A 176 -8.31 24.17 16.92
N VAL A 177 -8.81 23.36 17.85
CA VAL A 177 -8.19 22.13 18.34
C VAL A 177 -8.84 20.91 17.69
N TYR A 178 -8.02 19.94 17.32
CA TYR A 178 -8.43 18.69 16.67
C TYR A 178 -7.90 17.49 17.46
N CYS A 179 -8.54 16.33 17.29
CA CYS A 179 -8.08 15.06 17.84
C CYS A 179 -7.43 14.22 16.74
N PHE A 180 -6.12 13.97 16.84
CA PHE A 180 -5.32 13.23 15.86
C PHE A 180 -5.96 11.89 15.48
N CYS A 181 -6.17 11.00 16.46
CA CYS A 181 -6.70 9.68 16.17
C CYS A 181 -8.13 9.70 15.63
N CYS A 182 -9.02 10.55 16.16
CA CYS A 182 -10.39 10.60 15.66
C CYS A 182 -10.50 11.21 14.25
N VAL A 183 -9.65 12.18 13.89
CA VAL A 183 -9.57 12.74 12.53
C VAL A 183 -8.98 11.74 11.54
N LEU A 184 -8.03 10.89 11.97
CA LEU A 184 -7.49 9.84 11.09
C LEU A 184 -8.45 8.65 10.89
N PHE A 185 -9.25 8.31 11.91
CA PHE A 185 -10.12 7.12 11.92
C PHE A 185 -11.61 7.45 12.07
N THR A 186 -12.07 8.52 11.44
CA THR A 186 -13.48 8.98 11.50
C THR A 186 -14.46 7.85 11.17
N SER A 187 -15.40 7.60 12.07
CA SER A 187 -16.44 6.57 11.89
C SER A 187 -17.79 7.19 11.56
N THR A 188 -18.30 6.91 10.35
CA THR A 188 -19.59 7.40 9.83
C THR A 188 -20.79 6.99 10.69
N SER A 189 -20.70 5.88 11.42
CA SER A 189 -21.76 5.31 12.26
C SER A 189 -21.89 5.91 13.67
N SER A 190 -21.07 6.91 14.03
CA SER A 190 -21.10 7.51 15.36
C SER A 190 -22.30 8.46 15.55
N ASN A 191 -23.28 8.05 16.36
CA ASN A 191 -24.42 8.91 16.74
C ASN A 191 -24.04 10.03 17.72
N SER A 192 -22.85 9.97 18.33
CA SER A 192 -22.26 11.03 19.16
C SER A 192 -20.95 11.47 18.52
N ARG A 193 -21.01 12.54 17.71
CA ARG A 193 -19.86 13.18 17.08
C ARG A 193 -19.35 14.32 17.96
N SER A 194 -18.03 14.48 18.02
CA SER A 194 -17.42 15.58 18.78
C SER A 194 -16.81 16.63 17.86
N SER A 195 -16.76 17.90 18.32
CA SER A 195 -16.22 19.00 17.51
C SER A 195 -14.72 18.85 17.20
N PHE A 196 -14.01 17.97 17.89
CA PHE A 196 -12.59 17.67 17.65
C PHE A 196 -12.32 16.86 16.37
N GLU A 197 -13.38 16.39 15.71
CA GLU A 197 -13.36 15.46 14.56
C GLU A 197 -13.90 16.10 13.27
N LEU A 198 -14.53 17.27 13.40
CA LEU A 198 -15.21 17.99 12.33
C LEU A 198 -14.32 19.11 11.78
N SER A 199 -14.53 19.49 10.52
CA SER A 199 -13.76 20.55 9.83
C SER A 199 -13.64 21.88 10.60
N SER A 200 -14.66 22.24 11.40
CA SER A 200 -14.66 23.44 12.25
C SER A 200 -13.69 23.37 13.44
N GLY A 201 -13.37 22.17 13.92
CA GLY A 201 -12.58 21.93 15.12
C GLY A 201 -13.23 22.45 16.40
N PHE A 202 -12.54 22.27 17.53
CA PHE A 202 -12.96 22.78 18.83
C PHE A 202 -12.28 24.12 19.16
N CYS A 203 -13.06 25.20 19.30
CA CYS A 203 -12.59 26.53 19.68
C CYS A 203 -13.27 27.10 20.94
N ASN A 204 -14.06 26.27 21.64
CA ASN A 204 -14.87 26.68 22.79
C ASN A 204 -14.07 26.66 24.11
N TRP A 205 -13.09 27.56 24.25
CA TRP A 205 -12.17 27.66 25.40
C TRP A 205 -12.82 27.79 26.79
N ARG A 206 -14.13 28.05 26.87
CA ARG A 206 -14.89 28.14 28.12
C ARG A 206 -15.27 26.78 28.73
N HIS A 207 -15.39 25.74 27.90
CA HIS A 207 -15.95 24.44 28.26
C HIS A 207 -14.84 23.38 28.25
N THR A 208 -13.92 23.47 29.21
CA THR A 208 -12.72 22.61 29.29
C THR A 208 -13.07 21.16 29.62
N GLU A 209 -14.17 20.94 30.33
CA GLU A 209 -14.74 19.64 30.68
C GLU A 209 -15.01 18.76 29.44
N ARG A 210 -15.41 19.38 28.31
CA ARG A 210 -15.64 18.68 27.04
C ARG A 210 -14.40 17.98 26.47
N LEU A 211 -13.20 18.41 26.89
CA LEU A 211 -11.95 17.73 26.56
C LEU A 211 -11.88 16.36 27.24
N GLY A 212 -12.27 16.29 28.52
CA GLY A 212 -12.35 15.05 29.29
C GLY A 212 -13.50 14.16 28.82
N ASP A 213 -14.66 14.74 28.50
CA ASP A 213 -15.79 14.00 27.93
C ASP A 213 -15.43 13.35 26.58
N HIS A 214 -14.70 14.07 25.73
CA HIS A 214 -14.16 13.51 24.48
C HIS A 214 -13.14 12.41 24.75
N GLU A 215 -12.16 12.63 25.61
CA GLU A 215 -11.11 11.65 25.97
C GLU A 215 -11.71 10.33 26.50
N ASN A 216 -12.78 10.41 27.29
CA ASN A 216 -13.48 9.25 27.84
C ASN A 216 -14.50 8.61 26.87
N SER A 217 -14.79 9.25 25.74
CA SER A 217 -15.81 8.79 24.78
C SER A 217 -15.44 7.46 24.11
N PRO A 218 -16.41 6.61 23.75
CA PRO A 218 -16.13 5.33 23.09
C PRO A 218 -15.53 5.51 21.68
N SER A 219 -15.94 6.55 20.94
CA SER A 219 -15.34 6.87 19.63
C SER A 219 -13.87 7.22 19.75
N HIS A 220 -13.50 8.06 20.73
CA HIS A 220 -12.10 8.38 21.01
C HIS A 220 -11.29 7.14 21.34
N ARG A 221 -11.77 6.32 22.28
CA ARG A 221 -11.05 5.11 22.71
C ARG A 221 -10.84 4.12 21.56
N ILE A 222 -11.84 3.89 20.71
CA ILE A 222 -11.72 3.02 19.53
C ILE A 222 -10.70 3.59 18.54
N SER A 223 -10.78 4.88 18.23
CA SER A 223 -9.87 5.55 17.29
C SER A 223 -8.43 5.59 17.83
N PHE A 224 -8.25 5.79 19.13
CA PHE A 224 -6.95 5.75 19.80
C PHE A 224 -6.32 4.35 19.75
N THR A 225 -7.10 3.29 20.04
CA THR A 225 -6.61 1.91 19.89
C THR A 225 -6.20 1.61 18.45
N LYS A 226 -7.02 1.98 17.46
CA LYS A 226 -6.67 1.81 16.03
C LYS A 226 -5.40 2.55 15.64
N TRP A 227 -5.20 3.78 16.14
CA TRP A 227 -3.96 4.51 15.94
C TRP A 227 -2.76 3.77 16.53
N LYS A 228 -2.81 3.37 17.81
CA LYS A 228 -1.69 2.68 18.47
C LYS A 228 -1.40 1.31 17.89
N GLU A 229 -2.41 0.59 17.44
CA GLU A 229 -2.26 -0.65 16.68
C GLU A 229 -1.56 -0.40 15.33
N LEU A 230 -1.96 0.63 14.57
CA LEU A 230 -1.35 0.95 13.28
C LEU A 230 0.09 1.48 13.43
N GLU A 231 0.34 2.33 14.42
CA GLU A 231 1.67 2.81 14.81
C GLU A 231 2.60 1.64 15.16
N HIS A 232 2.11 0.66 15.92
CA HIS A 232 2.87 -0.56 16.22
C HIS A 232 3.13 -1.39 14.96
N ARG A 233 2.11 -1.65 14.12
CA ARG A 233 2.28 -2.39 12.85
C ARG A 233 3.28 -1.73 11.90
N ILE A 234 3.29 -0.39 11.82
CA ILE A 234 4.30 0.38 11.09
C ILE A 234 5.70 0.14 11.69
N SER A 235 5.85 0.25 13.01
CA SER A 235 7.14 0.06 13.70
C SER A 235 7.74 -1.34 13.52
N GLN A 236 6.89 -2.38 13.38
CA GLN A 236 7.30 -3.76 13.15
C GLN A 236 7.44 -4.13 11.66
N GLY A 237 7.08 -3.23 10.73
CA GLY A 237 7.02 -3.54 9.30
C GLY A 237 5.93 -4.56 8.91
N MET A 238 5.03 -4.92 9.82
CA MET A 238 4.03 -5.98 9.66
C MET A 238 2.75 -5.52 8.94
N LEU A 239 2.90 -4.77 7.86
CA LEU A 239 1.79 -4.29 7.05
C LEU A 239 1.50 -5.30 5.93
N ILE A 240 0.22 -5.63 5.72
CA ILE A 240 -0.21 -6.57 4.68
C ILE A 240 0.32 -6.11 3.31
N ASP A 241 0.25 -4.80 3.06
CA ASP A 241 0.76 -4.17 1.83
C ASP A 241 2.27 -4.39 1.64
N MET A 242 3.06 -4.56 2.70
CA MET A 242 4.50 -4.78 2.59
C MET A 242 4.83 -6.20 2.12
N GLU A 243 4.13 -7.23 2.61
CA GLU A 243 4.32 -8.60 2.14
C GLU A 243 3.79 -8.77 0.71
N VAL A 244 2.65 -8.13 0.37
CA VAL A 244 2.14 -8.10 -1.02
C VAL A 244 3.11 -7.34 -1.96
N GLU A 245 3.61 -6.16 -1.58
CA GLU A 245 4.59 -5.44 -2.40
C GLU A 245 5.91 -6.23 -2.53
N LYS A 246 6.36 -6.89 -1.46
CA LYS A 246 7.55 -7.77 -1.50
C LYS A 246 7.36 -8.96 -2.44
N GLN A 247 6.18 -9.60 -2.46
CA GLN A 247 5.84 -10.64 -3.42
C GLN A 247 5.85 -10.09 -4.86
N ILE A 248 5.23 -8.93 -5.08
CA ILE A 248 5.25 -8.23 -6.38
C ILE A 248 6.69 -7.90 -6.82
N GLN A 249 7.57 -7.45 -5.92
CA GLN A 249 8.98 -7.16 -6.23
C GLN A 249 9.78 -8.43 -6.53
N ASN A 250 9.54 -9.52 -5.79
CA ASN A 250 10.14 -10.82 -6.06
C ASN A 250 9.72 -11.37 -7.43
N GLU A 251 8.43 -11.27 -7.80
CA GLU A 251 7.95 -11.64 -9.13
C GLU A 251 8.56 -10.75 -10.23
N LYS A 252 8.56 -9.42 -10.05
CA LYS A 252 9.24 -8.49 -10.98
C LYS A 252 10.71 -8.88 -11.18
N GLN A 253 11.41 -9.26 -10.12
CA GLN A 253 12.81 -9.66 -10.21
C GLN A 253 12.97 -11.03 -10.91
N LYS A 254 12.13 -12.03 -10.58
CA LYS A 254 12.10 -13.32 -11.29
C LYS A 254 11.90 -13.13 -12.80
N TRP A 255 10.91 -12.33 -13.21
CA TRP A 255 10.64 -12.08 -14.63
C TRP A 255 11.76 -11.31 -15.34
N ARG A 256 12.44 -10.37 -14.65
CA ARG A 256 13.66 -9.73 -15.19
C ARG A 256 14.78 -10.73 -15.41
N GLU A 257 14.99 -11.64 -14.47
CA GLU A 257 16.03 -12.68 -14.57
C GLU A 257 15.74 -13.68 -15.69
N VAL A 258 14.48 -14.11 -15.86
CA VAL A 258 14.03 -14.90 -17.03
C VAL A 258 14.26 -14.15 -18.34
N LEU A 259 13.89 -12.87 -18.42
CA LEU A 259 14.07 -12.06 -19.62
C LEU A 259 15.55 -11.89 -20.00
N LYS A 260 16.45 -11.70 -19.02
CA LYS A 260 17.90 -11.65 -19.26
C LYS A 260 18.42 -12.93 -19.93
N ARG A 261 17.95 -14.10 -19.49
CA ARG A 261 18.35 -15.41 -20.06
C ARG A 261 17.86 -15.56 -21.50
N ILE A 262 16.59 -15.25 -21.76
CA ILE A 262 16.02 -15.25 -23.12
C ILE A 262 16.82 -14.32 -24.05
N LEU A 263 17.14 -13.11 -23.60
CA LEU A 263 17.95 -12.15 -24.38
C LEU A 263 19.38 -12.64 -24.60
N ALA A 264 19.99 -13.33 -23.63
CA ALA A 264 21.30 -13.95 -23.79
C ALA A 264 21.29 -15.06 -24.86
N CYS A 265 20.27 -15.92 -24.89
CA CYS A 265 20.08 -16.94 -25.91
C CYS A 265 19.94 -16.32 -27.32
N ILE A 266 19.08 -15.30 -27.45
CA ILE A 266 18.89 -14.60 -28.74
C ILE A 266 20.20 -13.93 -29.18
N LYS A 267 20.91 -13.25 -28.27
CA LYS A 267 22.20 -12.61 -28.56
C LYS A 267 23.26 -13.62 -28.99
N PHE A 268 23.33 -14.77 -28.32
CA PHE A 268 24.24 -15.86 -28.68
C PHE A 268 23.96 -16.36 -30.11
N LEU A 269 22.73 -16.77 -30.39
CA LEU A 269 22.35 -17.29 -31.71
C LEU A 269 22.57 -16.26 -32.82
N ALA A 270 22.19 -15.00 -32.58
CA ALA A 270 22.45 -13.90 -33.52
C ALA A 270 23.95 -13.66 -33.76
N SER A 271 24.79 -13.70 -32.71
CA SER A 271 26.25 -13.53 -32.85
C SER A 271 26.92 -14.63 -33.67
N GLN A 272 26.35 -15.84 -33.68
CA GLN A 272 26.83 -16.98 -34.46
C GLN A 272 26.14 -17.10 -35.84
N ASN A 273 25.29 -16.13 -36.22
CA ASN A 273 24.44 -16.17 -37.41
C ASN A 273 23.55 -17.44 -37.51
N LEU A 274 23.16 -18.01 -36.37
CA LEU A 274 22.28 -19.18 -36.30
C LEU A 274 20.82 -18.75 -36.42
N ALA A 275 20.05 -19.44 -37.27
CA ALA A 275 18.62 -19.21 -37.39
C ALA A 275 17.91 -19.49 -36.06
N LEU A 276 17.13 -18.53 -35.55
CA LEU A 276 16.39 -18.68 -34.30
C LEU A 276 15.32 -19.78 -34.40
N ARG A 277 14.64 -19.84 -35.55
CA ARG A 277 13.47 -20.71 -35.81
C ARG A 277 13.85 -21.97 -36.58
N GLY A 278 13.07 -23.04 -36.38
CA GLY A 278 13.17 -24.30 -37.11
C GLY A 278 12.13 -24.40 -38.23
N HIS A 279 11.90 -25.63 -38.71
CA HIS A 279 10.80 -25.92 -39.64
C HIS A 279 9.44 -25.88 -38.92
N CYS A 280 9.42 -26.22 -37.64
CA CYS A 280 8.26 -26.19 -36.77
C CYS A 280 8.65 -25.56 -35.42
N GLU A 281 7.72 -24.92 -34.71
CA GLU A 281 7.96 -24.31 -33.39
C GLU A 281 7.01 -24.90 -32.34
N SER A 282 7.01 -26.23 -32.19
CA SER A 282 6.18 -26.88 -31.16
C SER A 282 6.86 -26.94 -29.80
N LEU A 283 6.07 -26.65 -28.76
CA LEU A 283 6.45 -26.86 -27.37
C LEU A 283 5.99 -28.24 -26.85
N ALA A 284 5.08 -28.92 -27.55
CA ALA A 284 4.58 -30.23 -27.15
C ALA A 284 5.66 -31.31 -27.32
N GLU A 285 5.69 -32.28 -26.41
CA GLU A 285 6.62 -33.42 -26.46
C GLU A 285 6.12 -34.54 -27.40
N ASP A 286 4.80 -34.59 -27.65
CA ASP A 286 4.12 -35.63 -28.43
C ASP A 286 4.18 -35.43 -29.96
N ASP A 287 4.67 -34.29 -30.45
CA ASP A 287 4.76 -33.98 -31.88
C ASP A 287 5.90 -34.74 -32.57
N THR A 288 5.66 -36.03 -32.80
CA THR A 288 6.60 -37.01 -33.37
C THR A 288 7.08 -36.63 -34.79
N GLU A 289 6.39 -35.72 -35.47
CA GLU A 289 6.77 -35.18 -36.79
C GLU A 289 7.68 -33.93 -36.73
N CYS A 290 7.90 -33.36 -35.53
CA CYS A 290 8.64 -32.12 -35.31
C CYS A 290 10.14 -32.34 -35.03
N TYR A 291 10.89 -32.89 -36.00
CA TYR A 291 12.34 -33.15 -35.83
C TYR A 291 13.18 -31.89 -35.57
N ASN A 292 12.81 -30.74 -36.15
CA ASN A 292 13.57 -29.49 -36.03
C ASN A 292 12.72 -28.35 -35.45
N ILE A 293 12.78 -28.23 -34.11
CA ILE A 293 12.11 -27.23 -33.27
C ILE A 293 12.78 -25.83 -33.37
N GLY A 294 13.96 -25.74 -33.98
CA GLY A 294 14.74 -24.50 -34.10
C GLY A 294 15.74 -24.26 -32.97
N ASN A 295 16.81 -23.55 -33.28
CA ASN A 295 17.95 -23.39 -32.37
C ASN A 295 17.58 -22.61 -31.10
N PHE A 296 16.62 -21.67 -31.16
CA PHE A 296 16.17 -20.94 -29.97
C PHE A 296 15.48 -21.87 -28.98
N LEU A 297 14.47 -22.64 -29.42
CA LEU A 297 13.74 -23.55 -28.54
C LEU A 297 14.61 -24.70 -28.05
N ALA A 298 15.53 -25.22 -28.88
CA ALA A 298 16.52 -26.21 -28.44
C ALA A 298 17.47 -25.65 -27.36
N THR A 299 17.98 -24.42 -27.53
CA THR A 299 18.86 -23.77 -26.56
C THR A 299 18.13 -23.45 -25.25
N MET A 300 16.88 -22.97 -25.32
CA MET A 300 16.05 -22.74 -24.14
C MET A 300 15.76 -24.04 -23.38
N LYS A 301 15.39 -25.13 -24.07
CA LYS A 301 15.19 -26.45 -23.46
C LYS A 301 16.47 -26.98 -22.78
N LEU A 302 17.64 -26.74 -23.37
CA LEU A 302 18.93 -27.13 -22.78
C LEU A 302 19.23 -26.33 -21.49
N ILE A 303 19.04 -25.02 -21.51
CA ILE A 303 19.35 -24.17 -20.34
C ILE A 303 18.37 -24.43 -19.18
N ALA A 304 17.10 -24.69 -19.47
CA ALA A 304 16.08 -25.04 -18.46
C ALA A 304 16.41 -26.34 -17.68
N GLN A 305 17.30 -27.20 -18.18
CA GLN A 305 17.77 -28.38 -17.41
C GLN A 305 18.70 -28.00 -16.25
N PHE A 306 19.33 -26.82 -16.31
CA PHE A 306 20.35 -26.37 -15.34
C PHE A 306 19.98 -25.07 -14.61
N ASP A 307 19.00 -24.32 -15.11
CA ASP A 307 18.59 -23.03 -14.56
C ASP A 307 17.24 -23.15 -13.82
N PRO A 308 17.21 -23.03 -12.48
CA PRO A 308 15.98 -23.22 -11.69
C PRO A 308 14.94 -22.09 -11.85
N LEU A 309 15.19 -21.09 -12.69
CA LEU A 309 14.24 -20.02 -12.99
C LEU A 309 13.50 -20.18 -14.33
N LEU A 310 13.89 -21.14 -15.18
CA LEU A 310 13.36 -21.34 -16.54
C LEU A 310 12.43 -22.56 -16.68
#